data_AF-A0AA41SF21-F1
#
_entry.id   AF-A0AA41SF21-F1
#
_cell.length_a   1.000
_cell.length_b   1.000
_cell.length_c   1.000
_cell.angle_alpha   90.00
_cell.angle_beta   90.00
_cell.angle_gamma   90.00
#
_symmetry.space_group_name_H-M   'P 1'
#
loop_
_entity.id
_entity.type
_entity.pdbx_description
1 polymer ?
#
loop_
_entity_poly.entity_id
_entity_poly.type
_entity_poly.pdbx_seq_one_letter_code
_entity_poly.pdbx_strand_id
1 'polypeptide(L)' 'MDIVTGPFEKFVKITMILPLTGDQYAEKVTENCVEYLKAKDMYTDAEAKAVERFIEIFKNEMFPPASSILFTLSPTGSLT' A
#
# COMPACT_ATOMS: atom_id res chain seq x y z
N MET A 1 3.73 4.15 17.65
CA MET A 1 2.58 3.98 16.73
C MET A 1 1.88 5.30 16.46
N ASP A 2 2.06 6.31 17.30
CA ASP A 2 1.29 7.57 17.33
C ASP A 2 1.24 8.34 16.01
N ILE A 3 2.32 8.31 15.22
CA ILE A 3 2.32 8.93 13.89
C ILE A 3 1.45 8.14 12.91
N VAL A 4 1.55 6.80 12.92
CA VAL A 4 0.81 5.93 12.01
C VAL A 4 -0.67 5.89 12.37
N THR A 5 -0.99 5.69 13.64
CA THR A 5 -2.36 5.52 14.15
C THR A 5 -2.99 6.82 14.67
N GLY A 6 -2.32 7.97 14.51
CA GLY A 6 -2.82 9.25 14.98
C GLY A 6 -4.13 9.67 14.30
N PRO A 7 -5.02 10.43 14.95
CA PRO A 7 -6.31 10.81 14.41
C PRO A 7 -6.22 12.01 13.44
N PHE A 8 -5.29 11.94 12.50
CA PHE A 8 -5.05 12.96 11.46
C PHE A 8 -4.72 12.27 10.14
N GLU A 9 -4.89 13.01 9.04
CA GLU A 9 -4.59 12.53 7.70
C GLU A 9 -3.08 12.42 7.49
N LYS A 10 -2.65 11.43 6.71
CA LYS A 10 -1.26 11.30 6.27
C LYS A 10 -1.22 11.20 4.76
N PHE A 11 -0.18 11.79 4.18
CA PHE A 11 0.08 11.74 2.75
C PHE A 11 1.48 11.18 2.51
N VAL A 12 1.59 10.24 1.58
CA VAL A 12 2.86 9.63 1.16
C VAL A 12 3.03 9.84 -0.34
N LYS A 13 4.17 10.38 -0.73
CA LYS A 13 4.60 10.47 -2.14
C LYS A 13 5.85 9.63 -2.33
N ILE A 14 5.75 8.62 -3.18
CA ILE A 14 6.88 7.76 -3.53
C ILE A 14 7.29 8.09 -4.95
N THR A 15 8.49 8.62 -5.15
CA THR A 15 9.02 8.97 -6.47
C THR A 15 10.05 7.94 -6.91
N MET A 16 9.88 7.39 -8.11
CA MET A 16 10.74 6.33 -8.62
C MET A 16 12.12 6.87 -9.02
N ILE A 17 13.18 6.21 -8.54
CA ILE A 17 14.55 6.42 -9.03
C ILE A 17 14.81 5.49 -10.21
N LEU A 18 14.42 4.22 -10.10
CA LEU A 18 14.47 3.22 -11.16
C LEU A 18 13.04 2.84 -11.60
N PRO A 19 12.84 2.43 -12.86
CA PRO A 19 11.53 2.02 -13.34
C PRO A 19 11.02 0.79 -12.56
N LEU A 20 9.71 0.73 -12.35
CA LEU A 20 9.05 -0.39 -11.69
C LEU A 20 7.68 -0.65 -12.32
N THR A 21 7.31 -1.90 -12.52
CA THR A 21 5.91 -2.23 -12.88
C THR A 21 5.02 -2.19 -11.65
N GLY A 22 3.73 -1.93 -11.82
CA GLY A 22 2.82 -1.92 -10.69
C GLY A 22 2.68 -3.29 -10.03
N ASP A 23 2.76 -4.39 -10.78
CA ASP A 23 2.86 -5.75 -10.21
C ASP A 23 4.05 -5.88 -9.25
N GLN A 24 5.25 -5.48 -9.68
CA GLN A 24 6.46 -5.53 -8.86
C GLN A 24 6.31 -4.68 -7.58
N TYR A 25 5.67 -3.52 -7.69
CA TYR A 25 5.43 -2.65 -6.53
C TYR A 25 4.44 -3.30 -5.56
N ALA A 26 3.29 -3.72 -6.07
CA ALA A 26 2.17 -4.16 -5.27
C ALA A 26 2.44 -5.49 -4.60
N GLU A 27 3.06 -6.45 -5.29
CA GLU A 27 3.49 -7.72 -4.72
C GLU A 27 4.41 -7.49 -3.53
N LYS A 28 5.42 -6.62 -3.68
CA LYS A 28 6.39 -6.40 -2.60
C LYS A 28 5.79 -5.70 -1.38
N VAL A 29 4.92 -4.71 -1.59
CA VAL A 29 4.25 -4.01 -0.49
C VAL A 29 3.29 -4.95 0.24
N THR A 30 2.49 -5.71 -0.50
CA THR A 30 1.47 -6.58 0.09
C THR A 30 2.07 -7.82 0.76
N GLU A 31 3.16 -8.39 0.27
CA GLU A 31 3.92 -9.46 0.93
C GLU A 31 4.27 -9.07 2.38
N ASN A 32 4.94 -7.92 2.54
CA ASN A 32 5.34 -7.41 3.85
C ASN A 32 4.13 -7.12 4.76
N CYS A 33 3.04 -6.58 4.20
CA CYS A 33 1.81 -6.31 4.95
C CYS A 33 1.15 -7.59 5.45
N VAL A 34 1.04 -8.61 4.59
CA VAL A 34 0.41 -9.90 4.91
C VAL A 34 1.22 -10.63 5.98
N GLU A 35 2.54 -10.66 5.86
CA GLU A 35 3.42 -11.25 6.88
C GLU A 35 3.25 -10.57 8.24
N TYR A 36 3.25 -9.23 8.27
CA TYR A 36 3.05 -8.46 9.50
C TYR A 36 1.68 -8.72 10.14
N LEU A 37 0.60 -8.72 9.35
CA LEU A 37 -0.76 -8.93 9.84
C LEU A 37 -0.96 -10.37 10.35
N LYS A 38 -0.41 -11.37 9.66
CA LYS A 38 -0.44 -12.77 10.10
C LYS A 38 0.33 -12.96 11.42
N ALA A 39 1.50 -12.35 11.55
CA ALA A 39 2.28 -12.40 12.80
C ALA A 39 1.58 -11.73 14.00
N LYS A 40 0.52 -10.96 13.75
CA LYS A 40 -0.32 -10.29 14.75
C LYS A 40 -1.69 -10.95 14.93
N ASP A 41 -1.98 -12.05 14.22
CA ASP A 41 -3.30 -12.68 14.16
C ASP A 41 -4.42 -11.72 13.71
N MET A 42 -4.07 -10.74 12.85
CA MET A 42 -4.98 -9.69 12.35
C MET A 42 -5.35 -9.87 10.87
N TYR A 43 -4.90 -10.94 10.22
CA TYR A 43 -5.17 -11.18 8.80
C TYR A 43 -6.49 -11.94 8.62
N THR A 44 -7.57 -11.22 8.32
CA THR A 44 -8.91 -11.77 8.08
C THR A 44 -9.30 -11.68 6.61
N ASP A 45 -10.50 -12.15 6.26
CA ASP A 45 -11.07 -12.02 4.92
C ASP A 45 -11.18 -10.55 4.45
N ALA A 46 -11.32 -9.61 5.38
CA ALA A 46 -11.36 -8.18 5.04
C ALA A 46 -9.98 -7.70 4.54
N GLU A 47 -8.90 -8.06 5.24
CA GLU A 47 -7.55 -7.74 4.82
C GLU A 47 -7.17 -8.46 3.52
N ALA A 48 -7.59 -9.72 3.33
CA ALA A 48 -7.36 -10.46 2.09
C ALA A 48 -8.02 -9.75 0.89
N LYS A 49 -9.29 -9.34 0.99
CA LYS A 49 -9.98 -8.59 -0.07
C LYS A 49 -9.35 -7.23 -0.33
N ALA A 50 -8.85 -6.55 0.71
CA ALA A 50 -8.15 -5.28 0.57
C ALA A 50 -6.82 -5.46 -0.20
N VAL A 51 -6.07 -6.52 0.10
CA VAL A 51 -4.84 -6.89 -0.62
C VAL A 51 -5.12 -7.21 -2.08
N GLU A 52 -6.13 -8.03 -2.37
CA GLU A 52 -6.54 -8.34 -3.76
C GLU A 52 -6.88 -7.08 -4.54
N ARG A 53 -7.67 -6.18 -3.94
CA ARG A 53 -8.01 -4.90 -4.56
C ARG A 53 -6.78 -4.02 -4.80
N PHE A 54 -5.86 -3.97 -3.84
CA PHE A 54 -4.63 -3.21 -3.99
C PHE A 54 -3.81 -3.73 -5.18
N ILE A 55 -3.59 -5.04 -5.28
CA ILE A 55 -2.86 -5.65 -6.40
C ILE A 55 -3.54 -5.34 -7.74
N GLU A 56 -4.87 -5.49 -7.83
CA GLU A 56 -5.58 -5.26 -9.09
C GLU A 56 -5.50 -3.79 -9.57
N ILE A 57 -5.47 -2.82 -8.65
CA ILE A 57 -5.30 -1.39 -8.99
C ILE A 57 -3.95 -1.15 -9.68
N PHE A 58 -2.89 -1.82 -9.22
CA PHE A 58 -1.53 -1.60 -9.74
C PHE A 58 -1.19 -2.46 -10.96
N LYS A 59 -1.98 -3.49 -11.27
CA LYS A 59 -1.63 -4.55 -12.23
C LYS A 59 -1.20 -4.09 -13.62
N ASN A 60 -1.81 -3.03 -14.15
CA ASN A 60 -1.50 -2.51 -15.49
C ASN A 60 -0.73 -1.19 -15.45
N GLU A 61 -0.24 -0.78 -14.28
CA GLU A 61 0.52 0.45 -14.10
C GLU A 61 2.01 0.25 -14.41
N MET A 62 2.65 1.30 -14.91
CA MET A 62 4.10 1.35 -15.09
C MET A 62 4.63 2.66 -14.55
N PHE A 63 5.64 2.56 -13.68
CA PHE A 63 6.24 3.70 -13.01
C PHE A 63 7.65 3.95 -13.56
N PRO A 64 7.83 4.78 -14.60
CA PRO A 64 9.15 5.16 -15.07
C PRO A 64 9.89 6.03 -14.03
N PRO A 65 11.20 6.27 -14.19
CA PRO A 65 11.93 7.21 -13.34
C PRO A 65 11.22 8.57 -13.23
N ALA A 66 11.29 9.18 -12.05
CA ALA A 66 10.62 10.42 -11.66
C ALA A 66 9.08 10.40 -11.62
N SER A 67 8.41 9.33 -12.06
CA SER A 67 6.97 9.15 -11.78
C SER A 67 6.73 8.93 -10.28
N SER A 68 5.50 9.16 -9.82
CA SER A 68 5.17 9.03 -8.40
C SER A 68 3.88 8.28 -8.13
N ILE A 69 3.89 7.49 -7.06
CA ILE A 69 2.69 6.90 -6.44
C ILE A 69 2.32 7.79 -5.26
N LEU A 70 1.04 8.13 -5.16
CA LEU A 70 0.50 9.00 -4.12
C LEU A 70 -0.47 8.19 -3.26
N PHE A 71 -0.27 8.20 -1.95
CA PHE A 71 -1.21 7.60 -1.00
C PHE A 71 -1.72 8.63 -0.02
N THR A 72 -3.03 8.59 0.23
CA THR A 72 -3.65 9.33 1.33
C THR A 72 -4.26 8.35 2.31
N LEU A 73 -3.88 8.48 3.59
CA LEU A 73 -4.41 7.69 4.68
C LEU A 73 -5.33 8.57 5.52
N SER A 74 -6.63 8.27 5.49
CA SER A 74 -7.60 8.99 6.30
C SER A 74 -7.42 8.65 7.79
N PRO A 75 -7.86 9.54 8.71
CA PRO A 75 -7.89 9.25 10.15
C PRO A 75 -8.72 8.01 10.50
N THR A 76 -9.65 7.62 9.63
CA THR A 76 -10.58 6.50 9.81
C THR A 76 -10.09 5.20 9.17
N GLY A 77 -8.89 5.18 8.58
CA GLY A 77 -8.25 3.98 8.03
C GLY A 77 -8.56 3.70 6.55
N SER A 78 -9.11 4.67 5.81
CA SER A 78 -9.25 4.57 4.36
C SER A 78 -7.94 4.91 3.65
N LEU A 79 -7.61 4.15 2.61
CA LEU A 79 -6.46 4.38 1.73
C LEU A 79 -6.96 4.81 0.35
N THR A 80 -6.48 5.95 -0.13
CA THR A 80 -6.68 6.45 -1.51
C THR A 80 -5.36 6.45 -2.25
#